data_AF-A0A1Q6RUK0-F1
#
_entry.id   AF-A0A1Q6RUK0-F1
#
_cell.length_a   1.000
_cell.length_b   1.000
_cell.length_c   1.000
_cell.angle_alpha   90.00
_cell.angle_beta   90.00
_cell.angle_gamma   90.00
#
_symmetry.space_group_name_H-M   'P 1'
#
loop_
_entity.id
_entity.type
_entity.pdbx_description
1 polymer ?
#
loop_
_entity_poly.entity_id
_entity_poly.type
_entity_poly.pdbx_seq_one_letter_code
_entity_poly.pdbx_strand_id
1 'polypeptide(L)'
;MHYFDFHYSWEQRKVTEIGKIYIGLVTTMTKHYTDEGTLLIRNSDIKDGKFEFGDNPIYLEKTFAEKNETRMHQIGDVITVHTGDVGTSAVITENEAKSIGFATIVTRPNPKIIDSNYLCSFLNTDKHKKWAVSISTGDGRTNYNLGDYFELVVPVPSIAEQKKIASYIQKLNRLITLHQRKPVVVNSSSTMNALPNQHLYFQVLE
;
A
#
# COMPACT_ATOMS: atom_id res chain seq x y z
N MET A 1 32.56 9.13 30.90
CA MET A 1 32.29 8.13 29.84
C MET A 1 31.31 8.77 28.89
N HIS A 2 31.81 9.34 27.81
CA HIS A 2 31.01 10.12 26.86
C HIS A 2 30.12 9.18 26.06
N TYR A 3 28.81 9.28 26.28
CA TYR A 3 27.82 8.76 25.34
C TYR A 3 27.99 9.56 24.04
N PHE A 4 28.46 8.90 22.98
CA PHE A 4 28.41 9.46 21.64
C PHE A 4 26.93 9.55 21.24
N ASP A 5 26.38 10.74 21.37
CA ASP A 5 25.08 11.10 20.84
C ASP A 5 25.22 11.21 19.32
N PHE A 6 25.02 10.10 18.61
CA PHE A 6 25.00 10.08 17.15
C PHE A 6 23.70 10.74 16.67
N HIS A 7 23.67 12.07 16.66
CA HIS A 7 22.69 12.84 15.92
C HIS A 7 22.96 12.67 14.41
N TYR A 8 22.60 11.52 13.85
CA TYR A 8 22.38 11.42 12.42
C TYR A 8 21.04 12.10 12.11
N SER A 9 21.01 13.44 12.05
CA SER A 9 19.87 14.13 11.48
C SER A 9 19.94 13.99 9.96
N TRP A 10 19.26 12.96 9.43
CA TRP A 10 19.02 12.89 7.99
C TRP A 10 18.44 14.21 7.49
N GLU A 11 18.82 14.63 6.28
CA GLU A 11 18.24 15.80 5.64
C GLU A 11 16.72 15.64 5.61
N GLN A 12 15.98 16.69 5.95
CA GLN A 12 14.52 16.67 5.92
C GLN A 12 14.05 17.45 4.69
N ARG A 13 13.25 16.82 3.83
CA ARG A 13 12.71 17.47 2.62
C ARG A 13 11.20 17.33 2.58
N LYS A 14 10.51 18.33 2.04
CA LYS A 14 9.08 18.16 1.71
C LYS A 14 8.93 17.15 0.58
N VAL A 15 7.81 16.42 0.56
CA VAL A 15 7.52 15.45 -0.50
C VAL A 15 7.47 16.11 -1.89
N THR A 16 7.13 17.40 -1.95
CA THR A 16 7.14 18.22 -3.17
C THR A 16 8.54 18.51 -3.70
N GLU A 17 9.58 18.36 -2.88
CA GLU A 17 10.99 18.60 -3.24
C GLU A 17 11.71 17.31 -3.70
N ILE A 18 11.13 16.14 -3.43
CA ILE A 18 11.74 14.84 -3.75
C ILE A 18 11.23 14.24 -5.06
N GLY A 19 10.19 14.82 -5.67
CA GLY A 19 9.59 14.28 -6.89
C GLY A 19 8.40 15.08 -7.40
N LYS A 20 7.88 14.69 -8.57
CA LYS A 20 6.65 15.25 -9.12
C LYS A 20 5.46 14.55 -8.49
N ILE A 21 4.46 15.30 -8.04
CA ILE A 21 3.23 14.72 -7.50
C ILE A 21 2.05 15.10 -8.40
N TYR A 22 1.16 14.14 -8.63
CA TYR A 22 -0.09 14.36 -9.34
C TYR A 22 -1.15 13.37 -8.90
N ILE A 23 -2.41 13.67 -9.22
CA ILE A 23 -3.52 12.75 -8.97
C ILE A 23 -3.80 11.94 -10.23
N GLY A 24 -4.11 10.66 -10.05
CA GLY A 24 -4.64 9.78 -11.08
C GLY A 24 -5.91 10.35 -11.73
N LEU A 25 -6.46 9.64 -12.72
CA LEU A 25 -7.65 10.12 -13.41
C LEU A 25 -8.83 10.24 -12.44
N VAL A 26 -9.54 11.37 -12.53
CA VAL A 26 -10.77 11.67 -11.79
C VAL A 26 -11.83 12.06 -12.81
N THR A 27 -12.40 11.06 -13.47
CA THR A 27 -13.45 11.21 -14.48
C THR A 27 -14.29 9.94 -14.56
N THR A 28 -15.40 9.97 -15.27
CA THR A 28 -16.22 8.78 -15.53
C THR A 28 -15.54 7.90 -16.58
N MET A 29 -15.07 6.72 -16.16
CA MET A 29 -14.31 5.80 -17.02
C MET A 29 -15.07 4.53 -17.38
N THR A 30 -16.23 4.26 -16.76
CA THR A 30 -16.98 3.00 -16.90
C THR A 30 -17.28 2.62 -18.34
N LYS A 31 -17.53 3.60 -19.22
CA LYS A 31 -17.79 3.38 -20.65
C LYS A 31 -16.57 2.93 -21.46
N HIS A 32 -15.38 3.04 -20.88
CA HIS A 32 -14.10 2.66 -21.49
C HIS A 32 -13.51 1.40 -20.85
N TYR A 33 -14.26 0.72 -19.99
CA TYR A 33 -13.83 -0.55 -19.42
C TYR A 33 -13.87 -1.64 -20.49
N THR A 34 -12.88 -2.51 -20.43
CA THR A 34 -12.63 -3.58 -21.40
C THR A 34 -11.95 -4.75 -20.68
N ASP A 35 -12.01 -5.93 -21.29
CA ASP A 35 -11.38 -7.15 -20.77
C ASP A 35 -9.87 -7.18 -21.02
N GLU A 36 -9.39 -6.39 -21.98
CA GLU A 36 -7.97 -6.23 -22.32
C GLU A 36 -7.60 -4.78 -22.63
N GLY A 37 -6.38 -4.37 -22.30
CA GLY A 37 -5.91 -3.01 -22.59
C GLY A 37 -4.95 -2.48 -21.54
N THR A 38 -5.13 -1.21 -21.17
CA THR A 38 -4.30 -0.56 -20.16
C THR A 38 -4.88 -0.77 -18.77
N LEU A 39 -4.09 -1.35 -17.86
CA LEU A 39 -4.50 -1.64 -16.50
C LEU A 39 -4.96 -0.36 -15.76
N LEU A 40 -6.12 -0.43 -15.11
CA LEU A 40 -6.62 0.58 -14.19
C LEU A 40 -6.34 0.15 -12.75
N ILE A 41 -5.58 0.95 -12.01
CA ILE A 41 -5.31 0.74 -10.59
C ILE A 41 -6.30 1.55 -9.76
N ARG A 42 -7.08 0.88 -8.90
CA ARG A 42 -7.98 1.53 -7.93
C ARG A 42 -7.33 1.55 -6.55
N ASN A 43 -7.83 2.42 -5.67
CA ASN A 43 -7.40 2.47 -4.27
C ASN A 43 -7.49 1.10 -3.56
N SER A 44 -8.48 0.27 -3.90
CA SER A 44 -8.65 -1.09 -3.33
C SER A 44 -7.55 -2.08 -3.74
N ASP A 45 -6.90 -1.84 -4.87
CA ASP A 45 -5.91 -2.74 -5.46
C ASP A 45 -4.51 -2.49 -4.86
N ILE A 46 -4.33 -1.40 -4.12
CA ILE A 46 -3.07 -1.03 -3.48
C ILE A 46 -3.02 -1.66 -2.08
N LYS A 47 -1.95 -2.40 -1.79
CA LYS A 47 -1.62 -2.98 -0.49
C LYS A 47 -0.23 -2.55 -0.06
N ASP A 48 0.12 -2.82 1.19
CA ASP A 48 1.42 -2.46 1.77
C ASP A 48 2.58 -3.05 0.92
N GLY A 49 3.20 -2.17 0.12
CA GLY A 49 4.34 -2.47 -0.74
C GLY A 49 4.04 -3.25 -2.03
N LYS A 50 2.77 -3.48 -2.39
CA LYS A 50 2.41 -4.28 -3.58
C LYS A 50 1.01 -3.98 -4.11
N PHE A 51 0.73 -4.43 -5.33
CA PHE A 51 -0.63 -4.43 -5.88
C PHE A 51 -1.26 -5.82 -5.81
N GLU A 52 -2.56 -5.87 -5.54
CA GLU A 52 -3.39 -7.08 -5.56
C GLU A 52 -4.68 -6.80 -6.34
N PHE A 53 -4.79 -7.38 -7.54
CA PHE A 53 -5.90 -7.08 -8.46
C PHE A 53 -7.11 -8.04 -8.34
N GLY A 54 -6.99 -9.09 -7.52
CA GLY A 54 -8.01 -10.15 -7.40
C GLY A 54 -8.26 -10.87 -8.72
N ASP A 55 -9.43 -11.49 -8.86
CA ASP A 55 -9.80 -12.28 -10.04
C ASP A 55 -10.28 -11.43 -11.23
N ASN A 56 -10.69 -10.18 -10.97
CA ASN A 56 -11.30 -9.28 -11.96
C ASN A 56 -10.55 -7.93 -12.01
N PRO A 57 -9.33 -7.88 -12.57
CA PRO A 57 -8.68 -6.63 -12.91
C PRO A 57 -9.53 -5.83 -13.91
N ILE A 58 -9.44 -4.50 -13.86
CA ILE A 58 -10.12 -3.61 -14.80
C ILE A 58 -9.09 -3.05 -15.78
N TYR A 59 -9.41 -3.08 -17.07
CA TYR A 59 -8.61 -2.46 -18.12
C TYR A 59 -9.39 -1.35 -18.80
N LEU A 60 -8.65 -0.42 -19.40
CA LEU A 60 -9.15 0.67 -20.21
C LEU A 60 -8.82 0.43 -21.68
N GLU A 61 -9.73 0.85 -22.55
CA GLU A 61 -9.50 0.91 -24.00
C GLU A 61 -8.19 1.64 -24.29
N LYS A 62 -7.34 1.06 -25.16
CA LYS A 62 -6.03 1.64 -25.50
C LYS A 62 -6.14 3.08 -26.02
N THR A 63 -7.13 3.35 -26.88
CA THR A 63 -7.38 4.68 -27.45
C THR A 63 -7.77 5.72 -26.39
N PHE A 64 -8.51 5.32 -25.35
CA PHE A 64 -8.81 6.18 -24.22
C PHE A 64 -7.57 6.40 -23.35
N ALA A 65 -6.80 5.35 -23.10
CA ALA A 65 -5.57 5.44 -22.32
C ALA A 65 -4.52 6.33 -22.99
N GLU A 66 -4.31 6.20 -24.30
CA GLU A 66 -3.40 7.03 -25.11
C GLU A 66 -3.76 8.52 -25.03
N LYS A 67 -5.05 8.87 -25.09
CA LYS A 67 -5.51 10.25 -24.88
C LYS A 67 -5.19 10.79 -23.47
N ASN A 68 -4.93 9.91 -22.51
CA ASN A 68 -4.59 10.23 -21.14
C ASN A 68 -3.14 9.81 -20.78
N GLU A 69 -2.24 9.71 -21.76
CA GLU A 69 -0.86 9.25 -21.58
C GLU A 69 -0.08 10.01 -20.50
N THR A 70 -0.39 11.30 -20.29
CA THR A 70 0.24 12.13 -19.25
C THR A 70 -0.03 11.64 -17.83
N ARG A 71 -1.03 10.77 -17.65
CA ARG A 71 -1.41 10.13 -16.39
C ARG A 71 -0.92 8.69 -16.26
N MET A 72 -0.30 8.13 -17.30
CA MET A 72 0.29 6.80 -17.23
C MET A 72 1.44 6.76 -16.22
N HIS A 73 1.47 5.66 -15.47
CA HIS A 73 2.51 5.39 -14.51
C HIS A 73 3.81 4.97 -15.20
N GLN A 74 4.92 5.38 -14.59
CA GLN A 74 6.28 4.99 -14.94
C GLN A 74 6.83 4.03 -13.88
N ILE A 75 7.77 3.17 -14.29
CA ILE A 75 8.50 2.32 -13.35
C ILE A 75 9.16 3.21 -12.30
N GLY A 76 8.95 2.87 -11.03
CA GLY A 76 9.42 3.63 -9.88
C GLY A 76 8.46 4.71 -9.38
N ASP A 77 7.34 4.97 -10.04
CA ASP A 77 6.26 5.77 -9.44
C ASP A 77 5.76 5.09 -8.16
N VAL A 78 5.53 5.88 -7.11
CA VAL A 78 4.94 5.42 -5.84
C VAL A 78 3.49 5.86 -5.80
N ILE A 79 2.59 4.88 -5.77
CA ILE A 79 1.14 5.10 -5.76
C ILE A 79 0.64 4.97 -4.32
N THR A 80 -0.07 5.97 -3.84
CA THR A 80 -0.60 6.03 -2.47
C THR A 80 -2.12 6.12 -2.51
N VAL A 81 -2.76 5.34 -1.63
CA VAL A 81 -4.21 5.33 -1.43
C VAL A 81 -4.68 6.70 -0.96
N HIS A 82 -5.59 7.30 -1.73
CA HIS A 82 -6.23 8.57 -1.41
C HIS A 82 -7.51 8.38 -0.58
N THR A 83 -8.28 7.31 -0.81
CA THR A 83 -9.56 7.07 -0.13
C THR A 83 -9.66 5.63 0.34
N GLY A 84 -10.09 5.42 1.59
CA GLY A 84 -10.21 4.10 2.21
C GLY A 84 -9.02 3.79 3.12
N ASP A 85 -8.13 2.90 2.68
CA ASP A 85 -6.91 2.54 3.43
C ASP A 85 -5.80 3.60 3.25
N VAL A 86 -6.09 4.81 3.74
CA VAL A 86 -5.31 6.03 3.47
C VAL A 86 -3.84 5.88 3.87
N GLY A 87 -2.95 6.28 2.96
CA GLY A 87 -1.50 6.27 3.17
C GLY A 87 -0.82 4.95 2.80
N THR A 88 -1.58 3.88 2.53
CA THR A 88 -1.02 2.64 2.00
C THR A 88 -0.45 2.87 0.61
N SER A 89 0.76 2.38 0.36
CA SER A 89 1.52 2.67 -0.86
C SER A 89 2.16 1.44 -1.49
N ALA A 90 2.33 1.49 -2.82
CA ALA A 90 3.06 0.50 -3.60
C ALA A 90 3.90 1.16 -4.71
N VAL A 91 4.96 0.47 -5.16
CA VAL A 91 5.86 0.94 -6.23
C VAL A 91 5.47 0.28 -7.55
N ILE A 92 5.33 1.08 -8.62
CA ILE A 92 5.11 0.58 -9.98
C ILE A 92 6.34 -0.15 -10.46
N THR A 93 6.14 -1.41 -10.85
CA THR A 93 7.17 -2.27 -11.46
C THR A 93 6.89 -2.48 -12.94
N GLU A 94 7.64 -3.37 -13.59
CA GLU A 94 7.40 -3.76 -14.98
C GLU A 94 5.98 -4.34 -15.18
N ASN A 95 5.41 -4.98 -14.16
CA ASN A 95 4.07 -5.57 -14.21
C ASN A 95 2.95 -4.53 -14.34
N GLU A 96 3.16 -3.33 -13.79
CA GLU A 96 2.15 -2.26 -13.78
C GLU A 96 2.57 -1.05 -14.65
N ALA A 97 3.65 -1.17 -15.41
CA ALA A 97 4.13 -0.09 -16.25
C ALA A 97 3.04 0.36 -17.24
N LYS A 98 2.92 1.68 -17.44
CA LYS A 98 1.88 2.32 -18.28
C LYS A 98 0.44 2.17 -17.79
N SER A 99 0.20 1.57 -16.62
CA SER A 99 -1.12 1.58 -15.98
C SER A 99 -1.57 3.01 -15.67
N ILE A 100 -2.86 3.19 -15.37
CA ILE A 100 -3.43 4.47 -14.94
C ILE A 100 -4.12 4.27 -13.59
N GLY A 101 -3.89 5.18 -12.64
CA GLY A 101 -4.57 5.18 -11.35
C GLY A 101 -5.91 5.93 -11.40
N PHE A 102 -6.93 5.43 -10.71
CA PHE A 102 -8.21 6.12 -10.51
C PHE A 102 -8.25 6.78 -9.13
N ALA A 103 -8.24 8.12 -9.10
CA ALA A 103 -8.24 8.91 -7.88
C ALA A 103 -7.19 8.45 -6.85
N THR A 104 -5.97 8.13 -7.32
CA THR A 104 -4.80 7.79 -6.48
C THR A 104 -3.84 8.96 -6.41
N ILE A 105 -3.06 9.05 -5.33
CA ILE A 105 -1.92 9.98 -5.26
C ILE A 105 -0.74 9.30 -5.95
N VAL A 106 -0.12 9.98 -6.91
CA VAL A 106 1.07 9.49 -7.60
C VAL A 106 2.25 10.39 -7.26
N THR A 107 3.28 9.81 -6.65
CA THR A 107 4.56 10.47 -6.46
C THR A 107 5.56 9.85 -7.41
N ARG A 108 6.07 10.63 -8.37
CA ARG A 108 7.16 10.26 -9.27
C ARG A 108 8.49 10.74 -8.68
N PRO A 109 9.28 9.86 -8.06
CA PRO A 109 10.50 10.24 -7.37
C PRO A 109 11.57 10.80 -8.31
N ASN A 110 12.37 11.75 -7.83
CA ASN A 110 13.66 12.04 -8.43
C ASN A 110 14.68 11.02 -7.89
N PRO A 111 15.19 10.09 -8.71
CA PRO A 111 16.06 9.00 -8.24
C PRO A 111 17.43 9.48 -7.74
N LYS A 112 17.79 10.76 -7.96
CA LYS A 112 18.98 11.38 -7.39
C LYS A 112 18.79 11.78 -5.92
N ILE A 113 17.53 11.92 -5.48
CA ILE A 113 17.16 12.41 -4.14
C ILE A 113 16.58 11.26 -3.31
N ILE A 114 15.64 10.50 -3.87
CA ILE A 114 14.90 9.49 -3.12
C ILE A 114 14.73 8.19 -3.94
N ASP A 115 14.98 7.05 -3.29
CA ASP A 115 14.70 5.72 -3.82
C ASP A 115 13.20 5.38 -3.63
N SER A 116 12.56 4.87 -4.69
CA SER A 116 11.12 4.57 -4.67
C SER A 116 10.72 3.56 -3.60
N ASN A 117 11.54 2.53 -3.37
CA ASN A 117 11.24 1.50 -2.36
C ASN A 117 11.44 2.04 -0.95
N TYR A 118 12.42 2.93 -0.75
CA TYR A 118 12.58 3.64 0.51
C TYR A 118 11.38 4.54 0.79
N LEU A 119 10.96 5.36 -0.18
CA LEU A 119 9.77 6.21 -0.03
C LEU A 119 8.52 5.39 0.27
N CYS A 120 8.29 4.31 -0.49
CA CYS A 120 7.19 3.38 -0.25
C CYS A 120 7.25 2.77 1.16
N SER A 121 8.44 2.39 1.64
CA SER A 121 8.61 1.85 3.00
C SER A 121 8.31 2.90 4.07
N PHE A 122 8.71 4.16 3.85
CA PHE A 122 8.43 5.27 4.75
C PHE A 122 6.93 5.57 4.85
N LEU A 123 6.24 5.65 3.71
CA LEU A 123 4.80 5.90 3.64
C LEU A 123 4.00 4.77 4.31
N ASN A 124 4.45 3.52 4.18
CA ASN A 124 3.79 2.40 4.84
C ASN A 124 4.11 2.25 6.34
N THR A 125 4.94 3.12 6.93
CA THR A 125 5.18 3.06 8.39
C THR A 125 3.91 3.37 9.17
N ASP A 126 3.74 2.72 10.33
CA ASP A 126 2.61 3.01 11.23
C ASP A 126 2.56 4.49 11.63
N LYS A 127 3.72 5.14 11.76
CA LYS A 127 3.79 6.56 12.07
C LYS A 127 3.15 7.41 10.96
N HIS A 128 3.52 7.16 9.69
CA HIS A 128 2.93 7.86 8.57
C HIS A 128 1.44 7.52 8.42
N LYS A 129 1.06 6.24 8.42
CA LYS A 129 -0.35 5.84 8.24
C LYS A 129 -1.26 6.42 9.32
N LYS A 130 -0.83 6.42 10.59
CA LYS A 130 -1.58 7.07 11.69
C LYS A 130 -1.70 8.58 11.48
N TRP A 131 -0.61 9.23 11.05
CA TRP A 131 -0.64 10.65 10.72
C TRP A 131 -1.63 10.92 9.57
N ALA A 132 -1.53 10.19 8.47
CA ALA A 132 -2.38 10.31 7.29
C ALA A 132 -3.88 10.15 7.64
N VAL A 133 -4.22 9.16 8.48
CA VAL A 133 -5.59 8.98 9.00
C VAL A 133 -6.01 10.15 9.89
N SER A 134 -5.13 10.68 10.75
CA SER A 134 -5.47 11.78 11.67
C SER A 134 -5.78 13.12 10.98
N ILE A 135 -5.19 13.36 9.81
CA ILE A 135 -5.43 14.55 8.98
C ILE A 135 -6.49 14.32 7.90
N SER A 136 -7.01 13.09 7.80
CA SER A 136 -7.99 12.75 6.79
C SER A 136 -9.30 13.48 7.06
N THR A 137 -9.95 13.94 6.00
CA THR A 137 -11.19 14.71 6.06
C THR A 137 -12.36 13.91 5.48
N GLY A 138 -13.58 14.18 5.94
CA GLY A 138 -14.83 13.67 5.35
C GLY A 138 -15.85 13.10 6.34
N ASP A 139 -17.13 13.21 5.98
CA ASP A 139 -18.29 12.68 6.71
C ASP A 139 -18.39 11.14 6.57
N GLY A 140 -17.45 10.41 7.18
CA GLY A 140 -17.45 8.94 7.25
C GLY A 140 -16.66 8.20 6.16
N ARG A 141 -16.06 8.92 5.20
CA ARG A 141 -15.02 8.37 4.28
C ARG A 141 -13.69 9.07 4.54
N THR A 142 -12.69 8.30 4.94
CA THR A 142 -11.32 8.78 5.19
C THR A 142 -10.65 9.11 3.86
N ASN A 143 -10.53 10.41 3.53
CA ASN A 143 -9.77 10.90 2.38
C ASN A 143 -8.46 11.53 2.84
N TYR A 144 -7.36 11.16 2.19
CA TYR A 144 -6.06 11.80 2.38
C TYR A 144 -6.16 13.27 1.97
N ASN A 145 -6.00 14.18 2.94
CA ASN A 145 -5.88 15.61 2.63
C ASN A 145 -4.61 15.88 1.79
N LEU A 146 -4.81 16.28 0.53
CA LEU A 146 -3.71 16.54 -0.40
C LEU A 146 -2.87 17.77 -0.03
N GLY A 147 -3.48 18.79 0.58
CA GLY A 147 -2.77 19.97 1.05
C GLY A 147 -1.75 19.59 2.13
N ASP A 148 -2.19 18.79 3.10
CA ASP A 148 -1.30 18.26 4.14
C ASP A 148 -0.29 17.25 3.58
N TYR A 149 -0.67 16.42 2.60
CA TYR A 149 0.26 15.53 1.91
C TYR A 149 1.41 16.31 1.27
N PHE A 150 1.15 17.45 0.60
CA PHE A 150 2.20 18.27 0.00
C PHE A 150 3.19 18.86 1.01
N GLU A 151 2.77 18.99 2.27
CA GLU A 151 3.59 19.44 3.39
C GLU A 151 4.29 18.31 4.14
N LEU A 152 4.08 17.03 3.74
CA LEU A 152 4.74 15.88 4.34
C LEU A 152 6.27 16.02 4.25
N VAL A 153 6.92 15.94 5.41
CA VAL A 153 8.37 15.94 5.53
C VAL A 153 8.89 14.50 5.55
N VAL A 154 9.82 14.21 4.64
CA VAL A 154 10.47 12.91 4.48
C VAL A 154 11.94 13.03 4.87
N PRO A 155 12.46 12.12 5.72
CA PRO A 155 13.89 12.03 5.95
C PRO A 155 14.60 11.44 4.73
N VAL A 156 15.67 12.09 4.29
CA VAL A 156 16.43 11.78 3.08
C VAL A 156 17.89 11.47 3.45
N PRO A 157 18.18 10.22 3.87
CA PRO A 157 19.56 9.75 4.00
C PRO A 157 20.25 9.66 2.64
N SER A 158 21.52 9.25 2.62
CA SER A 158 22.20 8.99 1.34
C SER A 158 21.48 7.90 0.53
N ILE A 159 21.51 7.97 -0.80
CA ILE A 159 20.87 6.96 -1.68
C ILE A 159 21.33 5.54 -1.34
N ALA A 160 22.60 5.36 -0.96
CA ALA A 160 23.13 4.06 -0.55
C ALA A 160 22.46 3.53 0.73
N GLU A 161 22.23 4.38 1.73
CA GLU A 161 21.52 4.03 2.96
C GLU A 161 20.04 3.77 2.70
N GLN A 162 19.38 4.61 1.89
CA GLN A 162 17.98 4.42 1.49
C GLN A 162 17.76 3.03 0.90
N LYS A 163 18.61 2.62 -0.06
CA LYS A 163 18.56 1.29 -0.68
C LYS A 163 18.79 0.15 0.32
N LYS A 164 19.72 0.32 1.26
CA LYS A 164 19.97 -0.66 2.33
C LYS A 164 18.75 -0.82 3.24
N ILE A 165 18.17 0.30 3.68
CA ILE A 165 16.97 0.33 4.54
C ILE A 165 15.80 -0.34 3.80
N ALA A 166 15.51 0.09 2.57
CA ALA A 166 14.43 -0.45 1.76
C ALA A 166 14.59 -1.97 1.55
N SER A 167 15.79 -2.43 1.21
CA SER A 167 16.07 -3.86 1.04
C SER A 167 15.84 -4.66 2.33
N TYR A 168 16.22 -4.11 3.49
CA TYR A 168 16.02 -4.76 4.77
C TYR A 168 14.53 -4.87 5.13
N ILE A 169 13.76 -3.79 4.96
CA ILE A 169 12.31 -3.76 5.20
C ILE A 169 11.58 -4.74 4.27
N GLN A 170 11.91 -4.74 2.98
CA GLN A 170 11.33 -5.69 2.02
C GLN A 170 11.60 -7.14 2.39
N LYS A 171 12.82 -7.46 2.84
CA LYS A 171 13.17 -8.81 3.33
C LYS A 171 12.34 -9.19 4.55
N LEU A 172 12.19 -8.29 5.51
CA LEU A 172 11.35 -8.53 6.70
C LEU A 172 9.89 -8.77 6.31
N ASN A 173 9.31 -7.91 5.47
CA ASN A 173 7.92 -8.06 5.03
C ASN A 173 7.69 -9.37 4.27
N ARG A 174 8.66 -9.79 3.44
CA ARG A 174 8.61 -11.10 2.77
C ARG A 174 8.65 -12.25 3.78
N LEU A 175 9.50 -12.18 4.80
CA LEU A 175 9.57 -13.19 5.84
C LEU A 175 8.25 -13.27 6.63
N ILE A 176 7.68 -12.13 7.03
CA ILE A 176 6.38 -12.06 7.72
C ILE A 176 5.29 -12.70 6.85
N THR A 177 5.21 -12.31 5.57
CA THR A 177 4.25 -12.87 4.61
C THR A 177 4.37 -14.39 4.48
N LEU A 178 5.60 -14.91 4.41
CA LEU A 178 5.84 -16.36 4.33
C LEU A 178 5.43 -17.10 5.60
N HIS A 179 5.64 -16.49 6.78
CA HIS A 179 5.22 -17.09 8.05
C HIS A 179 3.71 -17.08 8.23
N GLN A 180 3.03 -15.98 7.87
CA GLN A 180 1.57 -15.87 7.96
C GLN A 180 0.83 -16.80 6.98
N ARG A 181 1.48 -17.21 5.88
CA ARG A 181 0.94 -18.20 4.93
C ARG A 181 1.13 -19.65 5.36
N LYS A 182 1.95 -19.93 6.39
CA LYS A 182 2.00 -21.27 6.96
C LYS A 182 0.71 -21.47 7.76
N PRO A 183 -0.12 -22.49 7.45
CA PRO A 183 -1.22 -22.81 8.34
C PRO A 183 -0.61 -23.09 9.72
N VAL A 184 -1.10 -22.41 10.74
CA VAL A 184 -0.85 -22.83 12.11
C VAL A 184 -1.45 -24.24 12.21
N VAL A 185 -0.62 -25.27 12.07
CA VAL A 185 -0.99 -26.64 12.43
C VAL A 185 -1.12 -26.63 13.94
N VAL A 186 -2.29 -26.20 14.43
CA VAL A 186 -2.69 -26.53 15.79
C VAL A 186 -2.96 -28.02 15.77
N ASN A 187 -2.03 -28.81 16.31
CA ASN A 187 -2.23 -30.23 16.55
C ASN A 187 -3.45 -30.39 17.46
N SER A 188 -4.62 -30.65 16.88
CA SER A 188 -5.77 -31.19 17.59
C SER A 188 -5.54 -32.68 17.80
N SER A 189 -4.79 -33.05 18.84
CA SER A 189 -4.77 -34.45 19.30
C SER A 189 -4.49 -34.54 20.80
N SER A 190 -5.52 -35.02 21.51
CA SER A 190 -5.49 -35.76 22.79
C SER A 190 -5.65 -34.96 24.08
N THR A 191 -6.89 -34.84 24.57
CA THR A 191 -7.38 -35.61 25.74
C THR A 191 -8.82 -35.21 26.07
N MET A 192 -9.79 -36.12 25.90
CA MET A 192 -10.59 -36.65 27.02
C MET A 192 -11.50 -37.79 26.54
N ASN A 193 -11.06 -38.98 26.92
CA ASN A 193 -11.77 -40.22 27.23
C ASN A 193 -13.29 -40.30 27.03
N ALA A 194 -13.66 -41.40 26.39
CA ALA A 194 -14.97 -42.02 26.43
C ALA A 194 -15.46 -42.31 27.86
N LEU A 195 -16.77 -42.16 28.08
CA LEU A 195 -17.54 -43.00 28.99
C LEU A 195 -18.86 -43.43 28.31
N PRO A 196 -19.38 -44.64 28.58
CA PRO A 196 -20.47 -45.25 27.83
C PRO A 196 -21.85 -44.98 28.45
N ASN A 197 -22.86 -45.01 27.56
CA ASN A 197 -24.29 -45.22 27.79
C ASN A 197 -24.74 -45.61 29.21
N GLN A 198 -25.66 -44.81 29.78
CA GLN A 198 -26.81 -45.33 30.53
C GLN A 198 -28.08 -44.56 30.14
N HIS A 199 -29.09 -45.34 29.72
CA HIS A 199 -30.47 -44.91 29.51
C HIS A 199 -31.09 -44.32 30.78
N LEU A 200 -31.95 -43.30 30.63
CA LEU A 200 -33.30 -43.34 31.22
C LEU A 200 -34.22 -42.27 30.59
N TYR A 201 -35.42 -42.75 30.24
CA TYR A 201 -36.64 -42.04 29.87
C TYR A 201 -36.93 -40.85 30.80
N PHE A 202 -37.57 -39.79 30.30
CA PHE A 202 -38.99 -39.47 30.56
C PHE A 202 -39.40 -38.17 29.83
N GLN A 203 -40.52 -38.27 29.11
CA GLN A 203 -41.38 -37.15 28.71
C GLN A 203 -41.88 -36.41 29.96
N VAL A 204 -42.17 -35.11 29.85
CA VAL A 204 -43.52 -34.54 30.00
C VAL A 204 -43.45 -33.03 29.74
N LEU A 205 -44.38 -32.59 28.90
CA LEU A 205 -44.79 -31.21 28.66
C LEU A 205 -45.66 -30.73 29.81
N GLU A 206 -45.46 -29.49 30.25
CA GLU A 206 -46.54 -28.52 30.50
C GLU A 206 -46.15 -27.19 29.87
#